data_AF-A0A673AFM4-F1
#
_entry.id   AF-A0A673AFM4-F1
#
_cell.length_a   1.000
_cell.length_b   1.000
_cell.length_c   1.000
_cell.angle_alpha   90.00
_cell.angle_beta   90.00
_cell.angle_gamma   90.00
#
_symmetry.space_group_name_H-M   'P 1'
#
loop_
_entity.id
_entity.type
_entity.pdbx_description
1 polymer ?
#
loop_
_entity_poly.entity_id
_entity_poly.type
_entity_poly.pdbx_seq_one_letter_code
_entity_poly.pdbx_strand_id
1 'polypeptide(L)'
;MTETSRTQKVRLHVPDLEELSTGGASSSSSSSSSSSSSSSSTSSSSSSSSSSSSSSSSSSPSSSFSSSSSSSSSSSSSSSSSSSSSSSSSSYSFSSSSSSSTSSSSSTSSSSSSSSSSSSSSSSSSSSTSSSSSSSSSSSSSSSSSSTSSSSSSSSSSSSSSSSSSFSSSSSSSFSSSSSFSNRYLLLFSVLQVGLQSSFAEVQVRVVDCPDLTQDPFQFPVKGLCGSPRITDVGGVPYLVPLVHKDKEYDMNAVAKEVELPGAFMLGAGAVASRIVGMNAELMPLVLTEAEGRPAVNASFFSSIDPIDGRCCQEKYSERFSDCSFGLLANLYACQGDPGKVIEVRAKKRTGVLSLVTSLRKTLENAYPEDSLALGGTFIIQKGTAKIHIMPRQFSSCPLNTDEDVNSWLRHLEVHAPLICQSVLVSRDPGLDLRLEHTHCFSRHGDGGHYYIDTSPDVVDYLGYFVPAEFVYRIDRPKDTHKVGRE
;
A
#
# COMPACT_ATOMS: atom_id res chain seq x y z
N MET A 1 2.29 -29.79 17.18
CA MET A 1 2.97 -30.02 15.89
C MET A 1 3.33 -28.65 15.35
N THR A 2 4.60 -28.41 15.02
CA THR A 2 5.02 -27.15 14.38
C THR A 2 4.53 -27.16 12.94
N GLU A 3 3.51 -26.36 12.63
CA GLU A 3 3.07 -26.18 11.24
C GLU A 3 4.19 -25.43 10.50
N THR A 4 4.88 -26.13 9.62
CA THR A 4 6.02 -25.57 8.86
C THR A 4 5.50 -24.41 8.03
N SER A 5 6.07 -23.21 8.23
CA SER A 5 5.82 -22.06 7.36
C SER A 5 5.92 -22.51 5.89
N ARG A 6 4.82 -22.34 5.16
CA ARG A 6 4.76 -22.55 3.70
C ARG A 6 4.89 -21.22 2.98
N THR A 7 5.83 -20.38 3.41
CA THR A 7 6.10 -19.13 2.71
C THR A 7 6.61 -19.42 1.31
N GLN A 8 5.87 -18.94 0.30
CA GLN A 8 6.22 -19.07 -1.11
C GLN A 8 6.93 -17.80 -1.55
N LYS A 9 8.08 -17.94 -2.22
CA LYS A 9 8.86 -16.82 -2.76
C LYS A 9 8.89 -16.89 -4.28
N VAL A 10 8.51 -15.80 -4.95
CA VAL A 10 8.62 -15.63 -6.40
C VAL A 10 9.50 -14.42 -6.68
N ARG A 11 10.49 -14.58 -7.57
CA ARG A 11 11.25 -13.45 -8.11
C ARG A 11 10.39 -12.79 -9.19
N LEU A 12 10.25 -11.48 -9.12
CA LEU A 12 9.52 -10.71 -10.12
C LEU A 12 10.42 -10.31 -11.28
N HIS A 13 9.81 -10.04 -12.43
CA HIS A 13 10.47 -9.36 -13.52
C HIS A 13 10.62 -7.87 -13.17
N VAL A 14 11.80 -7.32 -13.41
CA VAL A 14 12.08 -5.88 -13.29
C VAL A 14 12.79 -5.50 -14.59
N PRO A 15 12.10 -4.88 -15.55
CA PRO A 15 12.64 -4.63 -16.89
C PRO A 15 13.94 -3.82 -16.87
N ASP A 16 14.96 -4.29 -17.58
CA ASP A 16 16.24 -3.60 -17.75
C ASP A 16 16.36 -3.00 -19.16
N LEU A 17 17.14 -1.91 -19.33
CA LEU A 17 17.27 -1.23 -20.63
C LEU A 17 17.77 -2.12 -21.78
N GLU A 18 18.50 -3.19 -21.48
CA GLU A 18 19.09 -4.05 -22.52
C GLU A 18 18.05 -4.95 -23.21
N GLU A 19 16.92 -5.26 -22.55
CA GLU A 19 15.91 -6.20 -23.06
C GLU A 19 15.13 -5.66 -24.27
N LEU A 20 15.06 -4.33 -24.44
CA LEU A 20 14.49 -3.72 -25.65
C LEU A 20 15.42 -3.75 -26.87
N SER A 21 16.72 -4.03 -26.69
CA SER A 21 17.66 -4.09 -27.81
C SER A 21 17.53 -5.37 -28.65
N THR A 22 16.91 -6.42 -28.11
CA THR A 22 16.77 -7.75 -28.73
C THR A 22 15.36 -8.05 -29.24
N GLY A 23 14.37 -7.18 -28.97
CA GLY A 23 12.97 -7.30 -29.42
C GLY A 23 12.73 -7.09 -30.93
N GLY A 24 13.75 -7.23 -31.78
CA GLY A 24 13.71 -6.99 -33.21
C GLY A 24 13.96 -8.26 -34.04
N ALA A 25 12.90 -8.82 -34.61
CA ALA A 25 12.91 -9.85 -35.66
C ALA A 25 13.54 -11.22 -35.33
N SER A 26 12.78 -12.07 -34.62
CA SER A 26 12.92 -13.54 -34.69
C SER A 26 11.89 -14.14 -35.66
N SER A 27 12.13 -13.99 -36.96
CA SER A 27 11.33 -14.69 -37.98
C SER A 27 11.54 -16.20 -37.90
N SER A 28 10.46 -16.94 -37.67
CA SER A 28 10.46 -18.41 -37.62
C SER A 28 10.90 -19.04 -38.95
N SER A 29 12.04 -19.72 -38.98
CA SER A 29 12.46 -20.59 -40.09
C SER A 29 12.31 -22.06 -39.69
N SER A 30 11.15 -22.63 -40.05
CA SER A 30 10.94 -24.08 -39.97
C SER A 30 11.86 -24.81 -40.96
N SER A 31 12.65 -25.76 -40.46
CA SER A 31 13.50 -26.60 -41.28
C SER A 31 12.69 -27.66 -42.05
N SER A 32 12.62 -27.53 -43.37
CA SER A 32 12.16 -28.60 -44.27
C SER A 32 13.25 -28.91 -45.31
N SER A 33 13.66 -30.17 -45.35
CA SER A 33 14.74 -30.68 -46.19
C SER A 33 14.27 -30.99 -47.61
N SER A 34 14.94 -30.44 -48.62
CA SER A 34 15.12 -31.12 -49.92
C SER A 34 16.28 -30.49 -50.71
N SER A 35 16.87 -31.31 -51.58
CA SER A 35 18.21 -31.12 -52.15
C SER A 35 18.22 -30.48 -53.53
N SER A 36 19.40 -29.95 -53.89
CA SER A 36 19.94 -29.84 -55.26
C SER A 36 19.15 -29.08 -56.33
N SER A 37 19.69 -27.95 -56.81
CA SER A 37 20.33 -27.86 -58.14
C SER A 37 20.86 -26.45 -58.44
N SER A 38 21.84 -26.35 -59.34
CA SER A 38 22.68 -25.17 -59.54
C SER A 38 22.14 -24.16 -60.57
N SER A 39 22.43 -22.87 -60.32
CA SER A 39 22.84 -21.83 -61.30
C SER A 39 22.08 -21.67 -62.63
N SER A 40 21.53 -20.47 -62.88
CA SER A 40 22.08 -19.52 -63.88
C SER A 40 21.13 -18.34 -64.21
N SER A 41 21.69 -17.13 -64.41
CA SER A 41 21.14 -15.99 -65.20
C SER A 41 19.75 -15.40 -64.82
N THR A 42 19.37 -14.14 -65.10
CA THR A 42 19.95 -13.06 -65.93
C THR A 42 19.50 -11.68 -65.41
N SER A 43 20.16 -10.62 -65.89
CA SER A 43 19.89 -9.20 -65.61
C SER A 43 18.75 -8.57 -66.41
N SER A 44 18.01 -7.62 -65.81
CA SER A 44 17.45 -6.39 -66.44
C SER A 44 16.74 -5.56 -65.33
N SER A 45 17.08 -4.30 -65.04
CA SER A 45 16.70 -3.05 -65.75
C SER A 45 15.21 -3.02 -66.16
N SER A 46 14.40 -1.99 -65.90
CA SER A 46 14.65 -0.54 -65.97
C SER A 46 13.56 0.29 -65.24
N SER A 47 13.83 1.58 -64.96
CA SER A 47 12.92 2.76 -64.95
C SER A 47 11.43 2.62 -64.51
N SER A 48 10.84 3.55 -63.75
CA SER A 48 10.69 4.98 -64.15
C SER A 48 10.29 5.93 -63.00
N SER A 49 10.51 7.22 -63.27
CA SER A 49 10.00 8.46 -62.64
C SER A 49 8.50 8.48 -62.24
N SER A 50 7.93 9.44 -61.47
CA SER A 50 8.18 10.90 -61.42
C SER A 50 7.51 11.52 -60.16
N SER A 51 8.09 12.49 -59.43
CA SER A 51 7.76 13.96 -59.38
C SER A 51 6.27 14.33 -59.09
N SER A 52 5.89 15.35 -58.29
CA SER A 52 6.62 16.38 -57.51
C SER A 52 5.67 17.32 -56.73
N SER A 53 6.22 18.22 -55.87
CA SER A 53 5.73 19.60 -55.53
C SER A 53 4.39 19.79 -54.75
N SER A 54 4.19 20.81 -53.88
CA SER A 54 5.04 21.92 -53.35
C SER A 54 4.38 22.71 -52.18
N SER A 55 5.22 23.45 -51.41
CA SER A 55 4.99 24.61 -50.49
C SER A 55 3.68 25.44 -50.58
N SER A 56 3.20 26.15 -49.54
CA SER A 56 3.78 27.33 -48.82
C SER A 56 2.93 27.70 -47.55
N SER A 57 3.38 28.27 -46.41
CA SER A 57 4.05 29.54 -45.97
C SER A 57 3.11 30.64 -45.40
N SER A 58 3.59 31.37 -44.37
CA SER A 58 3.04 32.62 -43.72
C SER A 58 1.87 32.50 -42.71
N SER A 59 1.57 33.44 -41.79
CA SER A 59 2.35 34.42 -40.97
C SER A 59 1.41 35.05 -39.90
N SER A 60 1.92 35.50 -38.75
CA SER A 60 1.13 36.16 -37.66
C SER A 60 0.71 37.61 -38.00
N PRO A 61 -0.20 38.25 -37.21
CA PRO A 61 0.26 39.04 -36.05
C PRO A 61 -0.69 39.09 -34.83
N SER A 62 -0.24 39.80 -33.79
CA SER A 62 -0.87 40.03 -32.49
C SER A 62 -1.72 41.31 -32.40
N SER A 63 -2.61 41.40 -31.38
CA SER A 63 -3.07 42.68 -30.81
C SER A 63 -3.60 42.52 -29.39
N SER A 64 -3.70 43.63 -28.64
CA SER A 64 -3.89 43.66 -27.18
C SER A 64 -4.63 44.93 -26.72
N PHE A 65 -5.74 44.80 -25.98
CA PHE A 65 -6.38 45.78 -25.08
C PHE A 65 -7.29 44.95 -24.14
N SER A 66 -7.35 45.02 -22.79
CA SER A 66 -7.29 46.09 -21.78
C SER A 66 -8.66 46.46 -21.19
N SER A 67 -8.86 46.08 -19.92
CA SER A 67 -9.58 46.81 -18.85
C SER A 67 -11.12 47.01 -18.83
N SER A 68 -11.64 46.99 -17.60
CA SER A 68 -12.98 47.38 -17.08
C SER A 68 -13.92 46.19 -16.82
N SER A 69 -14.24 45.78 -15.58
CA SER A 69 -14.61 46.50 -14.35
C SER A 69 -15.94 47.26 -14.42
N SER A 70 -17.05 46.57 -14.17
CA SER A 70 -18.22 47.19 -13.53
C SER A 70 -19.11 46.13 -12.84
N SER A 71 -19.28 46.32 -11.54
CA SER A 71 -20.27 45.65 -10.70
C SER A 71 -21.66 46.22 -10.92
N SER A 72 -22.70 45.38 -10.94
CA SER A 72 -24.06 45.81 -10.61
C SER A 72 -24.90 44.67 -10.06
N SER A 73 -25.17 44.75 -8.76
CA SER A 73 -26.17 43.97 -8.04
C SER A 73 -27.60 44.40 -8.38
N SER A 74 -28.52 43.46 -8.54
CA SER A 74 -29.92 43.65 -8.16
C SER A 74 -30.64 42.32 -7.96
N SER A 75 -31.52 42.30 -6.97
CA SER A 75 -32.19 41.15 -6.38
C SER A 75 -33.62 40.92 -6.94
N SER A 76 -34.30 39.90 -6.40
CA SER A 76 -35.74 39.57 -6.56
C SER A 76 -36.17 39.05 -7.96
N SER A 77 -37.13 38.12 -8.09
CA SER A 77 -37.97 37.46 -7.06
C SER A 77 -38.49 36.08 -7.53
N SER A 78 -38.87 35.27 -6.54
CA SER A 78 -39.60 34.02 -6.62
C SER A 78 -40.80 33.97 -7.57
N SER A 79 -40.97 32.84 -8.25
CA SER A 79 -42.29 32.23 -8.47
C SER A 79 -42.20 30.71 -8.54
N SER A 80 -43.09 30.06 -7.81
CA SER A 80 -43.21 28.61 -7.67
C SER A 80 -44.13 28.00 -8.73
N SER A 81 -43.81 26.81 -9.22
CA SER A 81 -44.80 25.91 -9.81
C SER A 81 -44.50 24.45 -9.46
N SER A 82 -45.47 23.84 -8.80
CA SER A 82 -45.46 22.45 -8.32
C SER A 82 -46.18 21.54 -9.33
N SER A 83 -45.67 20.33 -9.54
CA SER A 83 -46.47 19.22 -10.07
C SER A 83 -45.94 17.85 -9.62
N SER A 84 -46.62 17.27 -8.63
CA SER A 84 -46.79 15.82 -8.47
C SER A 84 -47.45 15.22 -9.73
N SER A 85 -47.41 13.93 -10.07
CA SER A 85 -47.28 12.71 -9.26
C SER A 85 -46.57 11.62 -10.11
N SER A 86 -46.09 10.49 -9.58
CA SER A 86 -46.94 9.32 -9.31
C SER A 86 -46.18 8.24 -8.52
N SER A 87 -46.80 7.71 -7.48
CA SER A 87 -46.30 6.56 -6.72
C SER A 87 -47.06 5.31 -7.12
N SER A 88 -46.36 4.20 -7.36
CA SER A 88 -46.97 2.87 -7.53
C SER A 88 -46.66 2.01 -6.32
N SER A 89 -47.66 1.84 -5.45
CA SER A 89 -47.61 0.94 -4.30
C SER A 89 -48.01 -0.47 -4.71
N SER A 90 -47.19 -1.47 -4.39
CA SER A 90 -47.52 -2.89 -4.53
C SER A 90 -47.51 -3.56 -3.16
N SER A 91 -48.65 -3.52 -2.47
CA SER A 91 -48.89 -4.25 -1.23
C SER A 91 -49.19 -5.72 -1.53
N TYR A 92 -48.46 -6.65 -0.88
CA TYR A 92 -48.87 -8.05 -0.80
C TYR A 92 -48.91 -8.55 0.65
N SER A 93 -49.80 -9.50 0.89
CA SER A 93 -50.46 -9.72 2.18
C SER A 93 -49.64 -10.49 3.22
N PHE A 94 -49.88 -10.16 4.48
CA PHE A 94 -49.64 -11.07 5.61
C PHE A 94 -50.51 -12.33 5.48
N SER A 95 -49.90 -13.51 5.67
CA SER A 95 -50.62 -14.75 5.96
C SER A 95 -50.02 -15.39 7.20
N SER A 96 -50.81 -15.46 8.27
CA SER A 96 -50.42 -16.05 9.55
C SER A 96 -50.56 -17.57 9.50
N SER A 97 -49.49 -18.30 9.82
CA SER A 97 -49.55 -19.74 10.09
C SER A 97 -48.90 -20.05 11.42
N SER A 98 -49.74 -20.27 12.44
CA SER A 98 -49.32 -20.80 13.73
C SER A 98 -49.16 -22.32 13.64
N SER A 99 -47.99 -22.85 14.01
CA SER A 99 -47.84 -24.29 14.27
C SER A 99 -46.98 -24.52 15.52
N SER A 100 -47.67 -24.63 16.64
CA SER A 100 -47.15 -25.18 17.89
C SER A 100 -46.93 -26.69 17.78
N SER A 101 -45.75 -27.17 18.17
CA SER A 101 -45.54 -28.59 18.46
C SER A 101 -44.59 -28.79 19.63
N THR A 102 -45.17 -28.89 20.82
CA THR A 102 -44.52 -29.48 22.01
C THR A 102 -44.51 -30.99 21.90
N SER A 103 -43.38 -31.64 22.15
CA SER A 103 -43.37 -33.01 22.71
C SER A 103 -42.08 -33.29 23.47
N SER A 104 -42.25 -33.87 24.65
CA SER A 104 -41.23 -34.06 25.68
C SER A 104 -40.89 -35.54 25.83
N SER A 105 -39.62 -35.87 26.06
CA SER A 105 -39.15 -37.02 26.86
C SER A 105 -37.61 -36.98 26.89
N SER A 106 -36.90 -36.82 28.01
CA SER A 106 -36.75 -37.75 29.16
C SER A 106 -36.21 -39.13 28.69
N SER A 107 -35.17 -39.72 29.29
CA SER A 107 -34.73 -39.62 30.69
C SER A 107 -33.33 -40.21 30.97
N THR A 108 -32.78 -39.88 32.16
CA THR A 108 -31.95 -40.75 33.07
C THR A 108 -30.61 -41.31 32.55
N SER A 109 -29.47 -40.79 33.03
CA SER A 109 -28.66 -41.28 34.20
C SER A 109 -27.65 -42.38 33.77
N SER A 110 -26.50 -42.65 34.39
CA SER A 110 -25.82 -42.34 35.67
C SER A 110 -24.36 -42.88 35.50
N SER A 111 -23.31 -42.65 36.29
CA SER A 111 -23.00 -41.87 37.51
C SER A 111 -21.49 -42.05 37.83
N SER A 112 -20.91 -41.18 38.69
CA SER A 112 -19.74 -41.46 39.58
C SER A 112 -18.37 -41.81 38.92
N SER A 113 -17.19 -41.47 39.48
CA SER A 113 -16.84 -41.14 40.87
C SER A 113 -15.59 -40.24 40.99
N SER A 114 -15.55 -39.39 42.03
CA SER A 114 -14.43 -39.06 42.97
C SER A 114 -12.95 -39.31 42.57
N SER A 115 -11.95 -38.53 43.02
CA SER A 115 -11.77 -38.04 44.41
C SER A 115 -10.68 -36.95 44.59
N SER A 116 -10.89 -36.03 45.56
CA SER A 116 -9.94 -35.41 46.55
C SER A 116 -8.44 -35.22 46.19
N SER A 117 -7.66 -34.19 46.58
CA SER A 117 -7.61 -33.12 47.60
C SER A 117 -6.21 -32.46 47.42
N SER A 118 -5.72 -31.39 48.06
CA SER A 118 -6.02 -30.75 49.35
C SER A 118 -5.50 -29.29 49.39
N SER A 119 -5.99 -28.53 50.36
CA SER A 119 -5.68 -27.13 50.68
C SER A 119 -4.30 -26.87 51.31
N SER A 120 -3.81 -25.63 51.19
CA SER A 120 -3.21 -24.90 52.32
C SER A 120 -3.32 -23.38 52.13
N SER A 121 -3.48 -22.68 53.26
CA SER A 121 -3.81 -21.25 53.35
C SER A 121 -2.88 -20.56 54.35
N SER A 122 -2.43 -19.34 54.04
CA SER A 122 -1.78 -18.45 55.02
C SER A 122 -2.13 -16.99 54.72
N SER A 123 -2.30 -16.18 55.77
CA SER A 123 -2.88 -14.83 55.72
C SER A 123 -2.06 -13.82 56.51
N SER A 124 -1.86 -12.63 55.95
CA SER A 124 -1.62 -11.35 56.66
C SER A 124 -1.74 -10.22 55.62
N SER A 125 -2.55 -9.16 55.74
CA SER A 125 -2.97 -8.31 56.88
C SER A 125 -1.94 -7.27 57.31
N SER A 126 -1.99 -6.09 56.71
CA SER A 126 -1.79 -4.80 57.39
C SER A 126 -2.28 -3.63 56.53
N SER A 127 -2.73 -2.55 57.19
CA SER A 127 -3.49 -1.46 56.58
C SER A 127 -3.20 -0.11 57.26
N SER A 128 -2.93 0.93 56.46
CA SER A 128 -2.93 2.37 56.83
C SER A 128 -3.13 3.15 55.51
N THR A 129 -4.06 4.09 55.26
CA THR A 129 -4.30 5.42 55.90
C THR A 129 -3.01 6.18 56.21
N SER A 130 -2.70 7.40 55.76
CA SER A 130 -3.30 8.36 54.81
C SER A 130 -2.16 9.36 54.41
N SER A 131 -2.28 10.51 53.73
CA SER A 131 -3.37 11.49 53.54
C SER A 131 -3.13 12.40 52.31
N SER A 132 -4.06 13.34 52.07
CA SER A 132 -4.02 14.53 51.21
C SER A 132 -2.71 15.35 51.22
N SER A 133 -2.36 15.98 50.08
CA SER A 133 -2.15 17.44 49.96
C SER A 133 -1.78 17.89 48.53
N SER A 134 -2.23 19.08 48.15
CA SER A 134 -2.09 19.71 46.83
C SER A 134 -1.22 20.96 46.86
N SER A 135 -0.29 21.12 45.92
CA SER A 135 0.24 22.40 45.38
C SER A 135 1.24 22.09 44.25
N SER A 136 1.29 22.67 43.05
CA SER A 136 0.96 24.00 42.49
C SER A 136 2.02 25.10 42.67
N SER A 137 3.10 25.04 41.87
CA SER A 137 3.83 26.19 41.25
C SER A 137 5.04 25.63 40.47
N SER A 138 5.30 25.87 39.18
CA SER A 138 5.46 27.10 38.38
C SER A 138 6.68 27.96 38.75
N SER A 139 7.77 27.84 37.98
CA SER A 139 8.73 28.90 37.53
C SER A 139 10.01 28.23 36.98
N SER A 140 10.43 28.34 35.71
CA SER A 140 10.87 29.52 34.91
C SER A 140 12.40 29.67 34.86
N SER A 141 12.98 29.64 33.64
CA SER A 141 14.26 30.27 33.24
C SER A 141 15.57 29.84 33.95
N SER A 142 16.78 29.89 33.39
CA SER A 142 17.31 30.35 32.09
C SER A 142 18.73 29.75 31.94
N SER A 143 19.12 29.20 30.78
CA SER A 143 19.93 29.86 29.72
C SER A 143 21.40 30.16 30.09
N SER A 144 22.27 30.04 29.08
CA SER A 144 23.73 30.37 29.03
C SER A 144 24.67 29.24 29.47
N SER A 145 25.77 28.85 28.79
CA SER A 145 26.31 28.91 27.41
C SER A 145 27.84 28.89 27.52
N SER A 146 28.55 28.28 26.56
CA SER A 146 29.99 28.43 26.26
C SER A 146 31.03 28.03 27.34
N SER A 147 32.27 27.60 27.05
CA SER A 147 32.95 27.09 25.84
C SER A 147 34.36 26.58 26.22
N THR A 148 35.06 25.85 25.32
CA THR A 148 36.55 25.75 25.20
C THR A 148 37.36 25.22 26.41
N SER A 149 37.90 23.98 26.37
CA SER A 149 39.27 23.60 25.92
C SER A 149 40.41 24.11 26.84
N SER A 150 41.50 23.37 27.15
CA SER A 150 42.29 22.46 26.29
C SER A 150 43.27 21.55 27.08
N SER A 151 43.70 20.44 26.46
CA SER A 151 45.07 19.84 26.45
C SER A 151 45.94 19.65 27.72
N SER A 152 46.41 18.40 27.95
CA SER A 152 47.80 17.95 28.25
C SER A 152 47.77 16.46 28.69
N SER A 153 48.32 15.42 28.05
CA SER A 153 49.61 15.11 27.39
C SER A 153 50.71 14.51 28.29
N SER A 154 50.84 13.17 28.28
CA SER A 154 52.08 12.38 28.52
C SER A 154 51.79 10.89 28.18
N SER A 155 52.51 10.24 27.24
CA SER A 155 53.78 9.49 27.42
C SER A 155 53.63 8.26 28.35
N SER A 156 54.00 7.02 28.03
CA SER A 156 54.60 6.36 26.84
C SER A 156 54.24 4.84 26.89
N SER A 157 54.80 3.84 26.17
CA SER A 157 56.03 3.72 25.35
C SER A 157 55.99 2.54 24.35
N SER A 158 56.85 2.63 23.33
CA SER A 158 57.43 1.59 22.44
C SER A 158 57.20 0.08 22.67
N SER A 159 56.85 -0.62 21.59
CA SER A 159 57.47 -1.90 21.19
C SER A 159 57.38 -2.07 19.66
N SER A 160 58.50 -2.40 19.02
CA SER A 160 58.65 -2.46 17.56
C SER A 160 58.93 -3.87 17.06
N SER A 161 58.23 -4.32 16.03
CA SER A 161 58.61 -5.48 15.22
C SER A 161 58.25 -5.26 13.75
N SER A 162 59.29 -5.22 12.92
CA SER A 162 59.17 -5.02 11.47
C SER A 162 58.88 -6.33 10.76
N SER A 163 57.90 -6.34 9.86
CA SER A 163 57.74 -7.39 8.84
C SER A 163 57.29 -6.74 7.54
N SER A 164 58.13 -6.87 6.51
CA SER A 164 57.91 -6.31 5.18
C SER A 164 57.02 -7.21 4.32
N SER A 165 56.00 -6.63 3.68
CA SER A 165 55.37 -7.22 2.49
C SER A 165 54.95 -6.12 1.50
N SER A 166 55.12 -6.42 0.22
CA SER A 166 55.01 -5.46 -0.88
C SER A 166 53.61 -5.43 -1.49
N PHE A 167 53.21 -4.24 -1.98
CA PHE A 167 52.25 -3.97 -3.07
C PHE A 167 51.07 -4.94 -3.30
N SER A 168 49.84 -4.42 -3.13
CA SER A 168 48.81 -4.42 -4.19
C SER A 168 47.71 -3.41 -3.89
N SER A 169 47.57 -2.38 -4.73
CA SER A 169 46.51 -1.38 -4.63
C SER A 169 45.23 -1.87 -5.30
N SER A 170 44.38 -2.58 -4.55
CA SER A 170 43.07 -3.02 -5.03
C SER A 170 42.03 -1.90 -4.94
N SER A 171 41.99 -1.04 -5.96
CA SER A 171 40.90 -0.07 -6.16
C SER A 171 39.62 -0.76 -6.64
N SER A 172 38.92 -1.44 -5.72
CA SER A 172 37.73 -2.24 -6.04
C SER A 172 36.47 -1.38 -6.20
N SER A 173 36.21 -0.98 -7.45
CA SER A 173 34.86 -0.97 -8.06
C SER A 173 33.66 -0.60 -7.18
N SER A 174 33.45 0.69 -6.90
CA SER A 174 32.19 1.20 -6.30
C SER A 174 31.25 1.87 -7.31
N PHE A 175 31.60 1.90 -8.60
CA PHE A 175 30.94 2.74 -9.62
C PHE A 175 29.95 2.02 -10.55
N SER A 176 29.87 0.68 -10.54
CA SER A 176 28.99 -0.08 -11.45
C SER A 176 27.57 -0.29 -10.93
N SER A 177 27.35 -0.22 -9.60
CA SER A 177 26.03 -0.51 -9.02
C SER A 177 25.00 0.59 -9.30
N SER A 178 25.40 1.87 -9.29
CA SER A 178 24.48 2.99 -9.52
C SER A 178 23.97 3.08 -10.97
N SER A 179 24.80 2.72 -11.95
CA SER A 179 24.44 2.77 -13.37
C SER A 179 23.47 1.65 -13.76
N SER A 180 23.71 0.41 -13.31
CA SER A 180 22.74 -0.69 -13.48
C SER A 180 21.41 -0.35 -12.79
N PHE A 181 21.44 0.13 -11.54
CA PHE A 181 20.22 0.45 -10.80
C PHE A 181 19.41 1.59 -11.45
N SER A 182 20.07 2.59 -12.05
CA SER A 182 19.37 3.69 -12.73
C SER A 182 18.70 3.26 -14.03
N ASN A 183 19.21 2.24 -14.72
CA ASN A 183 18.66 1.77 -16.00
C ASN A 183 17.30 1.08 -15.85
N ARG A 184 17.11 0.29 -14.78
CA ARG A 184 15.90 -0.52 -14.55
C ARG A 184 14.62 0.32 -14.49
N TYR A 185 14.72 1.52 -13.93
CA TYR A 185 13.59 2.43 -13.76
C TYR A 185 13.25 3.21 -15.05
N LEU A 186 14.17 3.27 -16.02
CA LEU A 186 14.00 4.10 -17.23
C LEU A 186 12.93 3.57 -18.17
N LEU A 187 12.70 2.25 -18.21
CA LEU A 187 11.62 1.69 -19.03
C LEU A 187 10.26 1.81 -18.34
N LEU A 188 10.17 1.48 -17.03
CA LEU A 188 8.92 1.57 -16.28
C LEU A 188 8.31 2.98 -16.30
N PHE A 189 9.09 4.05 -16.10
CA PHE A 189 8.50 5.41 -16.08
C PHE A 189 7.87 5.77 -17.43
N SER A 190 8.46 5.33 -18.55
CA SER A 190 7.97 5.63 -19.91
C SER A 190 6.64 4.91 -20.16
N VAL A 191 6.57 3.63 -19.77
CA VAL A 191 5.34 2.82 -19.83
C VAL A 191 4.23 3.45 -18.98
N LEU A 192 4.53 3.81 -17.73
CA LEU A 192 3.58 4.44 -16.82
C LEU A 192 3.12 5.83 -17.30
N GLN A 193 4.02 6.64 -17.86
CA GLN A 193 3.70 7.95 -18.43
C GLN A 193 2.66 7.85 -19.54
N VAL A 194 2.81 6.90 -20.46
CA VAL A 194 1.88 6.70 -21.58
C VAL A 194 0.55 6.09 -21.10
N GLY A 195 0.60 5.06 -20.24
CA GLY A 195 -0.62 4.40 -19.77
C GLY A 195 -1.52 5.31 -18.94
N LEU A 196 -0.94 6.13 -18.04
CA LEU A 196 -1.71 7.06 -17.21
C LEU A 196 -2.38 8.19 -18.03
N GLN A 197 -1.85 8.57 -19.19
CA GLN A 197 -2.46 9.59 -20.07
C GLN A 197 -3.82 9.14 -20.65
N SER A 198 -4.14 7.84 -20.62
CA SER A 198 -5.48 7.33 -20.94
C SER A 198 -6.52 7.64 -19.85
N SER A 199 -6.07 7.91 -18.63
CA SER A 199 -6.90 8.01 -17.43
C SER A 199 -6.91 9.40 -16.79
N PHE A 200 -5.94 10.26 -17.11
CA PHE A 200 -5.74 11.58 -16.50
C PHE A 200 -5.34 12.62 -17.55
N ALA A 201 -5.86 13.85 -17.45
CA ALA A 201 -5.55 14.92 -18.39
C ALA A 201 -4.13 15.49 -18.23
N GLU A 202 -3.60 15.50 -17.00
CA GLU A 202 -2.26 16.00 -16.69
C GLU A 202 -1.43 14.90 -16.02
N VAL A 203 -0.41 14.40 -16.72
CA VAL A 203 0.43 13.27 -16.24
C VAL A 203 1.91 13.62 -16.39
N GLN A 204 2.66 13.37 -15.31
CA GLN A 204 4.11 13.43 -15.31
C GLN A 204 4.69 12.32 -14.44
N VAL A 205 5.43 11.40 -15.05
CA VAL A 205 6.15 10.31 -14.38
C VAL A 205 7.64 10.51 -14.59
N ARG A 206 8.43 10.39 -13.52
CA ARG A 206 9.88 10.66 -13.52
C ARG A 206 10.62 9.71 -12.59
N VAL A 207 11.90 9.46 -12.88
CA VAL A 207 12.81 8.86 -11.91
C VAL A 207 13.50 9.99 -11.15
N VAL A 208 13.32 10.05 -9.83
CA VAL A 208 13.85 11.12 -8.97
C VAL A 208 14.56 10.53 -7.76
N ASP A 209 15.34 11.34 -7.05
CA ASP A 209 15.74 10.98 -5.68
C ASP A 209 14.51 11.03 -4.76
N CYS A 210 14.36 10.01 -3.92
CA CYS A 210 13.29 9.93 -2.93
C CYS A 210 13.36 11.18 -2.03
N PRO A 211 12.25 11.93 -1.86
CA PRO A 211 12.21 13.00 -0.87
C PRO A 211 12.39 12.41 0.54
N ASP A 212 12.91 13.19 1.48
CA ASP A 212 13.07 12.71 2.86
C ASP A 212 11.69 12.48 3.51
N LEU A 213 11.27 11.21 3.58
CA LEU A 213 9.94 10.83 4.05
C LEU A 213 9.74 11.03 5.55
N THR A 214 10.79 11.39 6.31
CA THR A 214 10.64 11.85 7.70
C THR A 214 9.99 13.25 7.79
N GLN A 215 9.93 13.98 6.67
CA GLN A 215 9.39 15.33 6.60
C GLN A 215 7.91 15.34 6.21
N ASP A 216 7.29 16.53 6.25
CA ASP A 216 5.91 16.72 5.82
C ASP A 216 5.71 16.42 4.32
N PRO A 217 4.55 15.87 3.94
CA PRO A 217 3.42 15.50 4.80
C PRO A 217 3.54 14.09 5.42
N PHE A 218 4.51 13.28 5.00
CA PHE A 218 4.62 11.86 5.29
C PHE A 218 4.93 11.57 6.77
N GLN A 219 6.01 12.15 7.31
CA GLN A 219 6.53 11.89 8.66
C GLN A 219 6.69 10.39 9.00
N PHE A 220 7.23 9.62 8.06
CA PHE A 220 7.53 8.19 8.24
C PHE A 220 8.72 7.97 9.19
N PRO A 221 8.88 6.78 9.79
CA PRO A 221 10.02 6.46 10.66
C PRO A 221 11.35 6.28 9.91
N VAL A 222 11.38 6.47 8.59
CA VAL A 222 12.56 6.31 7.71
C VAL A 222 12.62 7.40 6.65
N LYS A 223 13.79 7.58 6.03
CA LYS A 223 14.04 8.65 5.05
C LYS A 223 13.56 8.35 3.63
N GLY A 224 13.41 7.09 3.24
CA GLY A 224 13.02 6.74 1.88
C GLY A 224 12.37 5.37 1.75
N LEU A 225 12.24 4.91 0.51
CA LEU A 225 11.59 3.64 0.16
C LEU A 225 12.57 2.60 -0.39
N CYS A 226 13.87 2.89 -0.44
CA CYS A 226 14.84 2.06 -1.15
C CYS A 226 15.46 0.97 -0.25
N GLY A 227 16.28 0.12 -0.88
CA GLY A 227 16.97 -1.01 -0.24
C GLY A 227 16.15 -2.31 -0.30
N SER A 228 16.62 -3.25 -1.11
CA SER A 228 16.14 -4.64 -1.27
C SER A 228 14.60 -4.83 -1.28
N PRO A 229 13.87 -4.17 -2.21
CA PRO A 229 12.40 -4.04 -2.18
C PRO A 229 11.66 -5.36 -2.48
N ARG A 230 10.62 -5.66 -1.69
CA ARG A 230 9.77 -6.86 -1.87
C ARG A 230 8.32 -6.59 -1.47
N ILE A 231 7.38 -7.27 -2.14
CA ILE A 231 5.98 -7.36 -1.72
C ILE A 231 5.78 -8.57 -0.82
N THR A 232 4.88 -8.43 0.16
CA THR A 232 4.44 -9.50 1.06
C THR A 232 2.92 -9.55 1.06
N ASP A 233 2.34 -10.74 0.85
CA ASP A 233 0.91 -11.02 0.94
C ASP A 233 0.70 -12.09 2.03
N VAL A 234 0.24 -11.65 3.20
CA VAL A 234 0.07 -12.47 4.41
C VAL A 234 -1.41 -12.76 4.62
N GLY A 235 -1.77 -14.02 4.89
CA GLY A 235 -3.15 -14.41 5.18
C GLY A 235 -4.07 -14.17 3.98
N GLY A 236 -5.23 -13.57 4.18
CA GLY A 236 -6.05 -13.08 3.06
C GLY A 236 -7.53 -12.86 3.39
N VAL A 237 -8.27 -12.30 2.44
CA VAL A 237 -9.73 -12.12 2.54
C VAL A 237 -10.50 -13.41 2.92
N PRO A 238 -10.10 -14.63 2.48
CA PRO A 238 -10.71 -15.88 2.95
C PRO A 238 -10.52 -16.22 4.44
N TYR A 239 -9.78 -15.42 5.21
CA TYR A 239 -9.74 -15.48 6.68
C TYR A 239 -10.64 -14.42 7.35
N LEU A 240 -11.19 -13.47 6.58
CA LEU A 240 -12.18 -12.49 7.04
C LEU A 240 -13.62 -12.94 6.73
N VAL A 241 -13.86 -13.45 5.51
CA VAL A 241 -15.16 -13.90 5.02
C VAL A 241 -15.05 -15.33 4.45
N PRO A 242 -16.14 -16.12 4.36
CA PRO A 242 -17.51 -15.79 4.73
C PRO A 242 -17.73 -15.61 6.24
N LEU A 243 -16.91 -16.23 7.08
CA LEU A 243 -16.86 -16.01 8.53
C LEU A 243 -15.39 -15.83 8.96
N VAL A 244 -15.18 -14.99 9.98
CA VAL A 244 -13.83 -14.59 10.42
C VAL A 244 -13.08 -15.70 11.16
N HIS A 245 -11.83 -15.94 10.78
CA HIS A 245 -10.88 -16.83 11.44
C HIS A 245 -10.00 -16.03 12.42
N LYS A 246 -10.54 -15.73 13.62
CA LYS A 246 -9.91 -14.82 14.61
C LYS A 246 -8.58 -15.32 15.20
N ASP A 247 -8.24 -16.58 14.97
CA ASP A 247 -6.95 -17.19 15.31
C ASP A 247 -5.81 -16.77 14.37
N LYS A 248 -6.14 -16.17 13.23
CA LYS A 248 -5.16 -15.66 12.26
C LYS A 248 -4.63 -14.29 12.68
N GLU A 249 -3.67 -14.30 13.59
CA GLU A 249 -2.89 -13.13 14.01
C GLU A 249 -1.41 -13.32 13.64
N TYR A 250 -0.75 -12.22 13.26
CA TYR A 250 0.61 -12.17 12.74
C TYR A 250 1.38 -10.98 13.36
N ASP A 251 2.71 -11.02 13.36
CA ASP A 251 3.56 -9.90 13.83
C ASP A 251 4.57 -9.49 12.76
N MET A 252 4.73 -8.19 12.51
CA MET A 252 5.58 -7.69 11.42
C MET A 252 7.09 -7.96 11.65
N ASN A 253 7.55 -8.14 12.89
CA ASN A 253 8.94 -8.53 13.16
C ASN A 253 9.19 -10.00 12.81
N ALA A 254 8.17 -10.86 12.96
CA ALA A 254 8.23 -12.24 12.46
C ALA A 254 8.20 -12.26 10.93
N VAL A 255 7.29 -11.50 10.31
CA VAL A 255 7.22 -11.33 8.85
C VAL A 255 8.55 -10.82 8.29
N ALA A 256 9.20 -9.83 8.92
CA ALA A 256 10.49 -9.30 8.47
C ALA A 256 11.58 -10.38 8.35
N LYS A 257 11.63 -11.31 9.31
CA LYS A 257 12.57 -12.44 9.29
C LYS A 257 12.21 -13.45 8.19
N GLU A 258 10.92 -13.73 8.05
CA GLU A 258 10.37 -14.68 7.08
C GLU A 258 10.51 -14.21 5.62
N VAL A 259 10.42 -12.91 5.36
CA VAL A 259 10.68 -12.32 4.04
C VAL A 259 12.16 -12.06 3.77
N GLU A 260 13.08 -12.61 4.56
CA GLU A 260 14.54 -12.43 4.42
C GLU A 260 14.98 -10.94 4.48
N LEU A 261 14.38 -10.15 5.36
CA LEU A 261 14.74 -8.73 5.58
C LEU A 261 14.51 -8.29 7.05
N PRO A 262 15.24 -8.86 8.04
CA PRO A 262 15.14 -8.40 9.41
C PRO A 262 15.51 -6.92 9.53
N GLY A 263 14.76 -6.16 10.34
CA GLY A 263 14.92 -4.71 10.45
C GLY A 263 14.26 -3.89 9.34
N ALA A 264 13.51 -4.52 8.42
CA ALA A 264 12.76 -3.86 7.35
C ALA A 264 11.85 -2.72 7.84
N PHE A 265 11.73 -1.70 7.01
CA PHE A 265 10.58 -0.81 6.98
C PHE A 265 9.45 -1.42 6.16
N MET A 266 8.23 -1.40 6.69
CA MET A 266 7.01 -1.93 6.09
C MET A 266 5.89 -0.89 6.06
N LEU A 267 5.22 -0.79 4.90
CA LEU A 267 3.98 -0.03 4.69
C LEU A 267 2.97 -0.83 3.87
N GLY A 268 1.68 -0.46 3.86
CA GLY A 268 0.70 -1.07 2.97
C GLY A 268 -0.74 -1.00 3.46
N ALA A 269 -1.40 -2.16 3.49
CA ALA A 269 -2.81 -2.28 3.88
C ALA A 269 -3.06 -3.60 4.62
N GLY A 270 -3.95 -3.61 5.60
CA GLY A 270 -4.31 -4.83 6.35
C GLY A 270 -5.40 -4.57 7.39
N ALA A 271 -5.77 -5.62 8.14
CA ALA A 271 -6.68 -5.51 9.27
C ALA A 271 -5.92 -5.54 10.61
N VAL A 272 -6.44 -4.85 11.63
CA VAL A 272 -5.81 -4.88 12.97
C VAL A 272 -5.89 -6.26 13.62
N ALA A 273 -4.96 -6.56 14.54
CA ALA A 273 -5.09 -7.69 15.46
C ALA A 273 -6.25 -7.41 16.43
N SER A 274 -7.46 -7.85 16.07
CA SER A 274 -8.70 -7.47 16.78
C SER A 274 -8.73 -7.89 18.25
N ARG A 275 -7.96 -8.91 18.64
CA ARG A 275 -7.80 -9.32 20.04
C ARG A 275 -7.01 -8.31 20.88
N ILE A 276 -6.08 -7.59 20.26
CA ILE A 276 -5.25 -6.56 20.90
C ILE A 276 -5.98 -5.22 20.90
N VAL A 277 -6.52 -4.80 19.75
CA VAL A 277 -7.22 -3.52 19.61
C VAL A 277 -8.60 -3.51 20.29
N GLY A 278 -9.18 -4.70 20.50
CA GLY A 278 -10.50 -4.88 21.12
C GLY A 278 -11.68 -4.69 20.16
N MET A 279 -11.40 -4.44 18.88
CA MET A 279 -12.38 -4.29 17.81
C MET A 279 -11.75 -4.61 16.45
N ASN A 280 -12.59 -4.78 15.43
CA ASN A 280 -12.15 -4.78 14.04
C ASN A 280 -11.95 -3.34 13.53
N ALA A 281 -10.94 -3.12 12.68
CA ALA A 281 -10.55 -1.82 12.14
C ALA A 281 -9.59 -2.00 10.95
N GLU A 282 -9.53 -1.00 10.06
CA GLU A 282 -8.48 -0.92 9.03
C GLU A 282 -7.15 -0.55 9.65
N LEU A 283 -6.06 -1.20 9.23
CA LEU A 283 -4.69 -0.87 9.62
C LEU A 283 -3.96 -0.19 8.45
N MET A 284 -3.19 0.86 8.73
CA MET A 284 -2.28 1.56 7.82
C MET A 284 -0.85 1.38 8.32
N PRO A 285 -0.15 0.27 7.98
CA PRO A 285 1.17 -0.06 8.48
C PRO A 285 2.23 1.03 8.23
N LEU A 286 2.96 1.44 9.27
CA LEU A 286 4.20 2.21 9.16
C LEU A 286 5.18 1.69 10.20
N VAL A 287 5.74 0.51 9.95
CA VAL A 287 6.56 -0.20 10.94
C VAL A 287 7.99 -0.31 10.45
N LEU A 288 8.93 0.31 11.18
CA LEU A 288 10.34 -0.05 11.11
C LEU A 288 10.57 -1.18 12.11
N THR A 289 10.66 -2.42 11.62
CA THR A 289 10.75 -3.63 12.46
C THR A 289 12.06 -3.71 13.22
N GLU A 290 12.10 -4.55 14.27
CA GLU A 290 13.27 -4.71 15.13
C GLU A 290 14.52 -5.15 14.36
N ALA A 291 15.68 -4.67 14.81
CA ALA A 291 16.99 -5.10 14.33
C ALA A 291 17.95 -5.28 15.51
N GLU A 292 19.13 -5.84 15.26
CA GLU A 292 20.15 -5.99 16.29
C GLU A 292 20.49 -4.63 16.93
N GLY A 293 20.29 -4.51 18.24
CA GLY A 293 20.49 -3.27 19.00
C GLY A 293 19.45 -2.16 18.76
N ARG A 294 18.39 -2.38 17.97
CA ARG A 294 17.37 -1.36 17.65
C ARG A 294 15.95 -1.91 17.82
N PRO A 295 15.14 -1.38 18.76
CA PRO A 295 13.73 -1.79 18.90
C PRO A 295 12.91 -1.42 17.66
N ALA A 296 11.75 -2.06 17.50
CA ALA A 296 10.79 -1.69 16.47
C ALA A 296 10.20 -0.30 16.72
N VAL A 297 9.87 0.42 15.66
CA VAL A 297 9.16 1.70 15.69
C VAL A 297 7.87 1.54 14.90
N ASN A 298 6.74 1.44 15.61
CA ASN A 298 5.42 1.35 15.01
C ASN A 298 4.77 2.74 14.94
N ALA A 299 4.80 3.36 13.77
CA ALA A 299 4.16 4.64 13.47
C ALA A 299 2.81 4.47 12.74
N SER A 300 2.25 3.26 12.72
CA SER A 300 1.01 2.93 12.00
C SER A 300 -0.18 3.72 12.52
N PHE A 301 -1.20 3.85 11.66
CA PHE A 301 -2.53 4.33 12.04
C PHE A 301 -3.54 3.19 11.93
N PHE A 302 -4.67 3.30 12.61
CA PHE A 302 -5.82 2.45 12.36
C PHE A 302 -7.11 3.27 12.34
N SER A 303 -8.09 2.84 11.56
CA SER A 303 -9.38 3.52 11.38
C SER A 303 -10.54 2.61 11.74
N SER A 304 -11.45 3.13 12.56
CA SER A 304 -12.71 2.48 12.95
C SER A 304 -13.89 3.43 12.70
N ILE A 305 -15.12 2.92 12.75
CA ILE A 305 -16.35 3.73 12.65
C ILE A 305 -16.77 4.20 14.04
N ASP A 306 -17.11 5.48 14.22
CA ASP A 306 -17.71 5.99 15.45
C ASP A 306 -19.10 5.35 15.68
N PRO A 307 -19.39 4.76 16.86
CA PRO A 307 -20.66 4.08 17.11
C PRO A 307 -21.84 5.05 17.34
N ILE A 308 -21.60 6.35 17.51
CA ILE A 308 -22.60 7.38 17.79
C ILE A 308 -23.03 8.08 16.49
N ASP A 309 -22.08 8.58 15.70
CA ASP A 309 -22.36 9.38 14.48
C ASP A 309 -21.94 8.73 13.16
N GLY A 310 -21.30 7.56 13.20
CA GLY A 310 -20.93 6.78 12.02
C GLY A 310 -19.71 7.30 11.24
N ARG A 311 -18.99 8.33 11.75
CA ARG A 311 -17.81 8.90 11.08
C ARG A 311 -16.56 8.04 11.24
N CYS A 312 -15.49 8.43 10.54
CA CYS A 312 -14.17 7.84 10.73
C CYS A 312 -13.57 8.29 12.09
N CYS A 313 -13.11 7.31 12.87
CA CYS A 313 -12.21 7.48 14.00
C CYS A 313 -10.85 6.89 13.63
N GLN A 314 -9.92 7.74 13.18
CA GLN A 314 -8.53 7.35 12.99
C GLN A 314 -7.70 7.64 14.25
N GLU A 315 -6.93 6.65 14.69
CA GLU A 315 -6.02 6.73 15.83
C GLU A 315 -4.59 6.31 15.42
N LYS A 316 -3.58 6.82 16.12
CA LYS A 316 -2.19 6.37 15.94
C LYS A 316 -1.94 5.15 16.82
N TYR A 317 -1.45 4.06 16.23
CA TYR A 317 -1.33 2.76 16.91
C TYR A 317 -0.45 2.85 18.17
N SER A 318 0.69 3.55 18.08
CA SER A 318 1.65 3.73 19.19
C SER A 318 1.17 4.60 20.36
N GLU A 319 0.01 5.24 20.27
CA GLU A 319 -0.59 5.95 21.40
C GLU A 319 -1.31 5.00 22.38
N ARG A 320 -1.57 3.75 21.96
CA ARG A 320 -2.32 2.75 22.74
C ARG A 320 -1.65 1.38 22.84
N PHE A 321 -0.84 1.00 21.86
CA PHE A 321 -0.26 -0.34 21.72
C PHE A 321 1.22 -0.26 21.33
N SER A 322 2.04 -1.21 21.79
CA SER A 322 3.51 -1.18 21.60
C SER A 322 4.06 -2.32 20.74
N ASP A 323 3.21 -3.27 20.34
CA ASP A 323 3.57 -4.40 19.49
C ASP A 323 3.50 -4.03 17.99
N CYS A 324 3.72 -5.01 17.12
CA CYS A 324 3.65 -4.86 15.66
C CYS A 324 2.66 -5.87 15.03
N SER A 325 1.58 -6.20 15.74
CA SER A 325 0.66 -7.26 15.34
C SER A 325 -0.43 -6.76 14.40
N PHE A 326 -0.87 -7.66 13.52
CA PHE A 326 -2.02 -7.47 12.63
C PHE A 326 -2.82 -8.79 12.53
N GLY A 327 -4.04 -8.71 12.01
CA GLY A 327 -4.96 -9.85 11.94
C GLY A 327 -5.42 -10.11 10.51
N LEU A 328 -5.77 -11.38 10.23
CA LEU A 328 -6.46 -11.91 9.05
C LEU A 328 -5.70 -11.78 7.72
N LEU A 329 -5.24 -10.58 7.37
CA LEU A 329 -4.59 -10.26 6.11
C LEU A 329 -3.72 -9.00 6.21
N ALA A 330 -2.61 -8.99 5.47
CA ALA A 330 -1.90 -7.76 5.12
C ALA A 330 -1.19 -7.88 3.77
N ASN A 331 -1.26 -6.80 2.99
CA ASN A 331 -0.50 -6.60 1.77
C ASN A 331 0.52 -5.49 2.03
N LEU A 332 1.80 -5.86 2.11
CA LEU A 332 2.88 -5.01 2.57
C LEU A 332 3.95 -4.82 1.49
N TYR A 333 4.46 -3.60 1.36
CA TYR A 333 5.73 -3.30 0.74
C TYR A 333 6.81 -3.25 1.84
N ALA A 334 7.88 -4.03 1.67
CA ALA A 334 9.00 -4.10 2.60
C ALA A 334 10.31 -3.69 1.92
N CYS A 335 11.08 -2.82 2.58
CA CYS A 335 12.39 -2.35 2.15
C CYS A 335 13.28 -2.00 3.35
N GLN A 336 14.49 -1.50 3.12
CA GLN A 336 15.39 -1.05 4.21
C GLN A 336 15.05 0.35 4.73
N GLY A 337 14.26 1.13 3.98
CA GLY A 337 13.90 2.52 4.32
C GLY A 337 14.94 3.55 3.87
N ASP A 338 15.87 3.14 3.01
CA ASP A 338 17.00 3.95 2.57
C ASP A 338 16.58 5.07 1.58
N PRO A 339 17.31 6.19 1.53
CA PRO A 339 17.27 7.10 0.38
C PRO A 339 17.74 6.40 -0.91
N GLY A 340 17.26 6.87 -2.07
CA GLY A 340 17.65 6.33 -3.37
C GLY A 340 16.73 6.80 -4.48
N LYS A 341 16.79 6.16 -5.65
CA LYS A 341 15.91 6.49 -6.78
C LYS A 341 14.53 5.84 -6.65
N VAL A 342 13.49 6.62 -6.95
CA VAL A 342 12.07 6.19 -6.96
C VAL A 342 11.37 6.70 -8.21
N ILE A 343 10.24 6.08 -8.56
CA ILE A 343 9.33 6.58 -9.59
C ILE A 343 8.39 7.61 -8.95
N GLU A 344 8.58 8.90 -9.25
CA GLU A 344 7.59 9.92 -8.97
C GLU A 344 6.46 9.84 -10.00
N VAL A 345 5.22 9.80 -9.53
CA VAL A 345 4.00 9.85 -10.35
C VAL A 345 3.19 11.08 -9.95
N ARG A 346 2.97 11.99 -10.89
CA ARG A 346 2.03 13.11 -10.78
C ARG A 346 0.89 12.89 -11.76
N ALA A 347 -0.34 12.88 -11.26
CA ALA A 347 -1.53 12.68 -12.08
C ALA A 347 -2.64 13.61 -11.59
N LYS A 348 -3.23 14.41 -12.48
CA LYS A 348 -4.33 15.32 -12.14
C LYS A 348 -5.47 15.21 -13.14
N LYS A 349 -6.67 15.55 -12.67
CA LYS A 349 -7.91 15.57 -13.46
C LYS A 349 -8.17 14.22 -14.13
N ARG A 350 -8.78 13.29 -13.38
CA ARG A 350 -9.12 11.97 -13.89
C ARG A 350 -10.16 12.10 -15.00
N THR A 351 -9.81 11.64 -16.20
CA THR A 351 -10.67 11.60 -17.39
C THR A 351 -11.20 10.19 -17.67
N GLY A 352 -10.55 9.16 -17.11
CA GLY A 352 -10.94 7.76 -17.24
C GLY A 352 -11.78 7.22 -16.08
N VAL A 353 -12.20 5.97 -16.21
CA VAL A 353 -13.01 5.25 -15.20
C VAL A 353 -12.18 4.54 -14.11
N LEU A 354 -10.86 4.47 -14.27
CA LEU A 354 -9.96 3.72 -13.39
C LEU A 354 -9.38 4.61 -12.29
N SER A 355 -9.21 4.07 -11.08
CA SER A 355 -8.47 4.72 -10.00
C SER A 355 -6.99 4.86 -10.36
N LEU A 356 -6.23 5.74 -9.68
CA LEU A 356 -4.78 5.85 -9.88
C LEU A 356 -4.08 4.48 -9.81
N VAL A 357 -4.38 3.69 -8.77
CA VAL A 357 -3.76 2.39 -8.50
C VAL A 357 -4.12 1.38 -9.59
N THR A 358 -5.39 1.36 -10.02
CA THR A 358 -5.87 0.49 -11.09
C THR A 358 -5.28 0.87 -12.45
N SER A 359 -5.12 2.17 -12.74
CA SER A 359 -4.43 2.64 -13.94
C SER A 359 -2.95 2.25 -13.93
N LEU A 360 -2.24 2.37 -12.80
CA LEU A 360 -0.86 1.90 -12.65
C LEU A 360 -0.78 0.38 -12.92
N ARG A 361 -1.60 -0.43 -12.24
CA ARG A 361 -1.57 -1.89 -12.39
C ARG A 361 -1.89 -2.34 -13.81
N LYS A 362 -3.00 -1.87 -14.39
CA LYS A 362 -3.41 -2.25 -15.75
C LYS A 362 -2.43 -1.76 -16.82
N THR A 363 -1.75 -0.64 -16.60
CA THR A 363 -0.68 -0.18 -17.50
C THR A 363 0.48 -1.19 -17.54
N LEU A 364 0.92 -1.68 -16.38
CA LEU A 364 1.98 -2.70 -16.31
C LEU A 364 1.52 -4.05 -16.87
N GLU A 365 0.30 -4.49 -16.55
CA GLU A 365 -0.29 -5.73 -17.08
C GLU A 365 -0.39 -5.75 -18.60
N ASN A 366 -0.77 -4.62 -19.21
CA ASN A 366 -0.90 -4.51 -20.66
C ASN A 366 0.47 -4.40 -21.37
N ALA A 367 1.46 -3.78 -20.73
CA ALA A 367 2.80 -3.61 -21.30
C ALA A 367 3.65 -4.88 -21.20
N TYR A 368 3.42 -5.69 -20.17
CA TYR A 368 4.17 -6.92 -19.88
C TYR A 368 3.20 -8.10 -19.67
N PRO A 369 2.58 -8.61 -20.73
CA PRO A 369 1.51 -9.61 -20.62
C PRO A 369 1.99 -10.98 -20.18
N GLU A 370 3.29 -11.29 -20.23
CA GLU A 370 3.84 -12.58 -19.79
C GLU A 370 4.48 -12.52 -18.39
N ASP A 371 4.72 -11.31 -17.87
CA ASP A 371 5.47 -11.10 -16.64
C ASP A 371 4.61 -10.60 -15.48
N SER A 372 5.00 -11.00 -14.27
CA SER A 372 4.50 -10.41 -13.03
C SER A 372 5.46 -9.32 -12.57
N LEU A 373 4.97 -8.09 -12.53
CA LEU A 373 5.64 -6.91 -11.98
C LEU A 373 4.85 -6.46 -10.75
N ALA A 374 5.50 -5.84 -9.76
CA ALA A 374 4.80 -5.25 -8.64
C ALA A 374 5.39 -3.90 -8.26
N LEU A 375 4.54 -2.97 -7.83
CA LEU A 375 4.95 -1.71 -7.24
C LEU A 375 4.49 -1.65 -5.79
N GLY A 376 5.34 -1.09 -4.94
CA GLY A 376 4.95 -0.64 -3.61
C GLY A 376 5.41 0.79 -3.36
N GLY A 377 4.74 1.49 -2.45
CA GLY A 377 5.10 2.85 -2.08
C GLY A 377 3.95 3.63 -1.48
N THR A 378 4.06 4.96 -1.57
CA THR A 378 3.07 5.89 -1.01
C THR A 378 2.68 6.96 -2.02
N PHE A 379 1.44 7.43 -1.93
CA PHE A 379 0.98 8.61 -2.66
C PHE A 379 0.09 9.49 -1.81
N ILE A 380 0.04 10.77 -2.16
CA ILE A 380 -0.80 11.76 -1.51
C ILE A 380 -1.90 12.16 -2.49
N ILE A 381 -3.15 12.10 -2.04
CA ILE A 381 -4.25 12.82 -2.68
C ILE A 381 -4.16 14.25 -2.15
N GLN A 382 -3.59 15.16 -2.94
CA GLN A 382 -3.31 16.54 -2.53
C GLN A 382 -4.55 17.43 -2.57
N LYS A 383 -5.51 17.10 -3.45
CA LYS A 383 -6.79 17.79 -3.63
C LYS A 383 -7.88 16.81 -4.02
N GLY A 384 -9.13 17.18 -3.72
CA GLY A 384 -10.31 16.42 -4.05
C GLY A 384 -10.82 15.56 -2.90
N THR A 385 -11.73 14.65 -3.23
CA THR A 385 -12.37 13.69 -2.31
C THR A 385 -12.16 12.26 -2.82
N ALA A 386 -12.26 11.28 -1.92
CA ALA A 386 -12.14 9.86 -2.24
C ALA A 386 -13.20 9.01 -1.53
N LYS A 387 -13.64 7.96 -2.21
CA LYS A 387 -14.45 6.89 -1.62
C LYS A 387 -13.52 5.93 -0.89
N ILE A 388 -13.78 5.72 0.39
CA ILE A 388 -13.14 4.68 1.21
C ILE A 388 -14.18 3.71 1.77
N HIS A 389 -13.73 2.59 2.35
CA HIS A 389 -14.49 1.87 3.37
C HIS A 389 -13.72 1.75 4.69
N ILE A 390 -14.47 1.49 5.75
CA ILE A 390 -13.98 0.97 7.02
C ILE A 390 -14.89 -0.20 7.41
N MET A 391 -14.32 -1.35 7.79
CA MET A 391 -15.08 -2.46 8.34
C MET A 391 -15.76 -2.08 9.66
N PRO A 392 -17.00 -2.55 9.92
CA PRO A 392 -17.62 -2.42 11.23
C PRO A 392 -16.76 -2.98 12.37
N ARG A 393 -16.81 -2.31 13.53
CA ARG A 393 -16.07 -2.69 14.77
C ARG A 393 -16.29 -4.14 15.21
N GLN A 394 -17.40 -4.75 14.80
CA GLN A 394 -17.71 -6.16 15.03
C GLN A 394 -17.78 -6.90 13.69
N PHE A 395 -17.09 -8.04 13.61
CA PHE A 395 -17.23 -8.97 12.49
C PHE A 395 -18.67 -9.47 12.34
N SER A 396 -19.08 -9.78 11.12
CA SER A 396 -20.39 -10.37 10.87
C SER A 396 -20.60 -11.66 11.67
N SER A 397 -21.79 -11.82 12.24
CA SER A 397 -22.24 -13.06 12.89
C SER A 397 -22.85 -14.07 11.92
N CYS A 398 -23.16 -13.64 10.70
CA CYS A 398 -23.67 -14.48 9.61
C CYS A 398 -22.68 -14.53 8.43
N PRO A 399 -22.65 -15.64 7.66
CA PRO A 399 -21.80 -15.77 6.48
C PRO A 399 -22.01 -14.66 5.45
N LEU A 400 -20.93 -13.98 5.04
CA LEU A 400 -20.93 -13.05 3.90
C LEU A 400 -20.47 -13.82 2.65
N ASN A 401 -21.40 -14.25 1.80
CA ASN A 401 -21.13 -15.21 0.72
C ASN A 401 -20.95 -14.57 -0.66
N THR A 402 -21.30 -13.29 -0.79
CA THR A 402 -21.30 -12.53 -2.05
C THR A 402 -20.63 -11.18 -1.87
N ASP A 403 -20.20 -10.55 -2.97
CA ASP A 403 -19.65 -9.19 -2.93
C ASP A 403 -20.71 -8.18 -2.49
N GLU A 404 -22.00 -8.45 -2.75
CA GLU A 404 -23.13 -7.68 -2.23
C GLU A 404 -23.28 -7.80 -0.71
N ASP A 405 -23.11 -9.00 -0.14
CA ASP A 405 -23.12 -9.19 1.33
C ASP A 405 -21.97 -8.38 1.99
N VAL A 406 -20.76 -8.48 1.42
CA VAL A 406 -19.58 -7.75 1.92
C VAL A 406 -19.79 -6.25 1.80
N ASN A 407 -20.18 -5.75 0.63
CA ASN A 407 -20.42 -4.32 0.41
C ASN A 407 -21.56 -3.76 1.27
N SER A 408 -22.56 -4.59 1.65
CA SER A 408 -23.64 -4.19 2.57
C SER A 408 -23.19 -4.16 4.03
N TRP A 409 -22.20 -4.98 4.41
CA TRP A 409 -21.60 -5.00 5.74
C TRP A 409 -20.59 -3.85 5.94
N LEU A 410 -19.76 -3.58 4.93
CA LEU A 410 -18.76 -2.50 4.96
C LEU A 410 -19.40 -1.11 5.12
N ARG A 411 -18.70 -0.19 5.79
CA ARG A 411 -19.11 1.22 5.89
C ARG A 411 -18.32 2.07 4.89
N HIS A 412 -18.94 2.34 3.75
CA HIS A 412 -18.40 3.27 2.75
C HIS A 412 -18.57 4.72 3.20
N LEU A 413 -17.51 5.51 3.04
CA LEU A 413 -17.46 6.93 3.36
C LEU A 413 -16.86 7.72 2.19
N GLU A 414 -17.25 8.99 2.07
CA GLU A 414 -16.51 9.97 1.27
C GLU A 414 -15.65 10.81 2.23
N VAL A 415 -14.36 10.93 1.92
CA VAL A 415 -13.36 11.62 2.73
C VAL A 415 -12.57 12.62 1.88
N HIS A 416 -11.92 13.58 2.52
CA HIS A 416 -11.32 14.73 1.84
C HIS A 416 -9.78 14.74 1.88
N ALA A 417 -9.17 15.30 0.84
CA ALA A 417 -7.74 15.58 0.81
C ALA A 417 -7.34 16.62 1.89
N PRO A 418 -6.11 16.55 2.46
CA PRO A 418 -5.01 15.67 2.06
C PRO A 418 -5.06 14.27 2.70
N LEU A 419 -4.96 13.24 1.87
CA LEU A 419 -4.88 11.82 2.29
C LEU A 419 -3.52 11.25 1.91
N ILE A 420 -2.84 10.59 2.85
CA ILE A 420 -1.57 9.88 2.63
C ILE A 420 -1.91 8.38 2.50
N CYS A 421 -1.75 7.86 1.29
CA CYS A 421 -2.10 6.50 0.92
C CYS A 421 -0.84 5.63 0.81
N GLN A 422 -0.97 4.38 1.21
CA GLN A 422 0.04 3.34 1.15
C GLN A 422 -0.48 2.26 0.22
N SER A 423 0.27 1.93 -0.83
CA SER A 423 -0.25 1.11 -1.92
C SER A 423 0.68 -0.06 -2.23
N VAL A 424 0.08 -1.22 -2.40
CA VAL A 424 0.69 -2.43 -2.93
C VAL A 424 -0.13 -2.86 -4.14
N LEU A 425 0.55 -3.07 -5.26
CA LEU A 425 -0.07 -3.61 -6.47
C LEU A 425 0.85 -4.62 -7.17
N VAL A 426 0.26 -5.62 -7.80
CA VAL A 426 0.94 -6.61 -8.64
C VAL A 426 0.20 -6.67 -9.97
N SER A 427 0.90 -6.53 -11.10
CA SER A 427 0.30 -6.49 -12.45
C SER A 427 -0.60 -7.70 -12.71
N ARG A 428 -0.08 -8.89 -12.38
CA ARG A 428 -0.68 -10.21 -12.57
C ARG A 428 -0.32 -11.13 -11.41
N ASP A 429 -1.22 -12.04 -11.05
CA ASP A 429 -0.96 -13.07 -10.04
C ASP A 429 -0.14 -14.24 -10.65
N PRO A 430 1.08 -14.55 -10.16
CA PRO A 430 1.87 -15.69 -10.61
C PRO A 430 1.38 -17.05 -10.05
N GLY A 431 0.12 -17.16 -9.63
CA GLY A 431 -0.50 -18.39 -9.09
C GLY A 431 -0.47 -18.51 -7.57
N LEU A 432 -0.20 -17.41 -6.86
CA LEU A 432 -0.09 -17.31 -5.40
C LEU A 432 -1.41 -16.94 -4.70
N ASP A 433 -2.48 -16.70 -5.46
CA ASP A 433 -3.77 -16.19 -4.98
C ASP A 433 -3.62 -14.84 -4.24
N LEU A 434 -3.04 -13.89 -4.95
CA LEU A 434 -2.72 -12.56 -4.45
C LEU A 434 -3.95 -11.63 -4.39
N ARG A 435 -3.86 -10.61 -3.54
CA ARG A 435 -4.64 -9.38 -3.68
C ARG A 435 -3.88 -8.44 -4.63
N LEU A 436 -4.39 -8.26 -5.85
CA LEU A 436 -3.68 -7.55 -6.94
C LEU A 436 -3.54 -6.04 -6.72
N GLU A 437 -4.47 -5.43 -6.00
CA GLU A 437 -4.45 -4.02 -5.61
C GLU A 437 -4.94 -3.95 -4.16
N HIS A 438 -4.17 -3.31 -3.28
CA HIS A 438 -4.62 -3.01 -1.93
C HIS A 438 -4.00 -1.69 -1.48
N THR A 439 -4.85 -0.73 -1.10
CA THR A 439 -4.41 0.61 -0.70
C THR A 439 -5.22 1.09 0.49
N HIS A 440 -4.56 1.36 1.61
CA HIS A 440 -5.16 2.07 2.75
C HIS A 440 -4.57 3.47 2.85
N CYS A 441 -5.37 4.42 3.36
CA CYS A 441 -4.97 5.82 3.52
C CYS A 441 -5.18 6.30 4.95
N PHE A 442 -4.40 7.29 5.36
CA PHE A 442 -4.53 8.00 6.63
C PHE A 442 -4.33 9.51 6.43
N SER A 443 -4.70 10.34 7.40
CA SER A 443 -4.62 11.79 7.31
C SER A 443 -4.18 12.45 8.62
N ARG A 444 -4.04 13.78 8.58
CA ARG A 444 -3.82 14.63 9.78
C ARG A 444 -5.13 15.20 10.36
N HIS A 445 -6.27 14.95 9.71
CA HIS A 445 -7.59 15.49 10.07
C HIS A 445 -8.58 14.42 10.56
N GLY A 446 -8.17 13.16 10.62
CA GLY A 446 -8.93 12.07 11.24
C GLY A 446 -9.60 11.11 10.26
N ASP A 447 -9.56 11.39 8.96
CA ASP A 447 -10.03 10.49 7.91
C ASP A 447 -8.95 9.46 7.52
N GLY A 448 -9.34 8.18 7.42
CA GLY A 448 -8.49 7.09 6.93
C GLY A 448 -9.28 5.78 6.78
N GLY A 449 -8.73 4.82 6.04
CA GLY A 449 -9.37 3.53 5.74
C GLY A 449 -8.96 2.98 4.38
N HIS A 450 -9.74 2.01 3.87
CA HIS A 450 -9.48 1.34 2.60
C HIS A 450 -9.92 2.17 1.40
N TYR A 451 -9.03 2.46 0.45
CA TYR A 451 -9.30 3.34 -0.70
C TYR A 451 -9.81 2.57 -1.94
N TYR A 452 -10.86 3.10 -2.57
CA TYR A 452 -11.34 2.66 -3.88
C TYR A 452 -10.88 3.58 -5.02
N ILE A 453 -11.33 4.84 -4.99
CA ILE A 453 -11.21 5.80 -6.09
C ILE A 453 -11.49 7.23 -5.59
N ASP A 454 -10.97 8.25 -6.28
CA ASP A 454 -11.44 9.62 -6.11
C ASP A 454 -12.91 9.80 -6.55
N THR A 455 -13.63 10.68 -5.88
CA THR A 455 -15.03 11.04 -6.23
C THR A 455 -15.16 12.44 -6.84
N SER A 456 -14.08 13.23 -6.85
CA SER A 456 -14.00 14.54 -7.50
C SER A 456 -13.00 14.54 -8.68
N PRO A 457 -13.29 13.82 -9.77
CA PRO A 457 -12.33 13.53 -10.84
C PRO A 457 -11.76 14.77 -11.53
N ASP A 458 -12.54 15.85 -11.62
CA ASP A 458 -12.20 17.12 -12.27
C ASP A 458 -11.18 17.98 -11.51
N VAL A 459 -11.03 17.76 -10.20
CA VAL A 459 -10.12 18.54 -9.33
C VAL A 459 -9.06 17.70 -8.61
N VAL A 460 -9.08 16.37 -8.74
CA VAL A 460 -8.13 15.48 -8.07
C VAL A 460 -6.69 15.74 -8.51
N ASP A 461 -5.78 15.73 -7.55
CA ASP A 461 -4.35 16.07 -7.71
C ASP A 461 -3.51 15.04 -6.92
N TYR A 462 -2.88 14.10 -7.61
CA TYR A 462 -2.11 13.01 -7.02
C TYR A 462 -0.59 13.25 -7.12
N LEU A 463 0.14 12.94 -6.05
CA LEU A 463 1.60 12.85 -6.01
C LEU A 463 2.05 11.55 -5.33
N GLY A 464 2.66 10.63 -6.08
CA GLY A 464 3.14 9.34 -5.56
C GLY A 464 4.61 9.08 -5.78
N TYR A 465 5.18 8.23 -4.91
CA TYR A 465 6.54 7.71 -4.96
C TYR A 465 6.49 6.18 -4.85
N PHE A 466 6.91 5.50 -5.91
CA PHE A 466 6.80 4.05 -6.05
C PHE A 466 8.14 3.40 -6.38
N VAL A 467 8.30 2.14 -5.96
CA VAL A 467 9.47 1.31 -6.20
C VAL A 467 9.01 -0.05 -6.74
N PRO A 468 9.61 -0.56 -7.84
CA PRO A 468 9.37 -1.93 -8.29
C PRO A 468 9.99 -2.93 -7.31
N ALA A 469 9.21 -3.92 -6.91
CA ALA A 469 9.68 -5.00 -6.04
C ALA A 469 10.44 -6.07 -6.84
N GLU A 470 11.49 -6.63 -6.24
CA GLU A 470 12.27 -7.71 -6.84
C GLU A 470 11.70 -9.10 -6.51
N PHE A 471 10.87 -9.19 -5.47
CA PHE A 471 10.26 -10.44 -4.99
C PHE A 471 8.83 -10.24 -4.49
N VAL A 472 8.02 -11.30 -4.58
CA VAL A 472 6.78 -11.49 -3.81
C VAL A 472 6.99 -12.63 -2.82
N TYR A 473 6.60 -12.40 -1.58
CA TYR A 473 6.48 -13.42 -0.54
C TYR A 473 5.00 -13.64 -0.22
N ARG A 474 4.54 -14.89 -0.29
CA ARG A 474 3.18 -15.30 0.10
C ARG A 474 3.25 -16.09 1.38
N ILE A 475 2.71 -15.55 2.47
CA ILE A 475 2.78 -16.11 3.82
C ILE A 475 1.39 -16.58 4.25
N ASP A 476 1.29 -17.79 4.82
CA ASP A 476 0.05 -18.38 5.34
C ASP A 476 -1.15 -18.24 4.38
N ARG A 477 -0.93 -18.66 3.12
CA ARG A 477 -1.97 -18.66 2.08
C ARG A 477 -3.17 -19.52 2.52
N PRO A 478 -4.42 -19.00 2.43
CA PRO A 478 -5.62 -19.79 2.66
C PRO A 478 -5.65 -21.06 1.83
N LYS A 479 -5.92 -22.20 2.50
CA LYS A 479 -6.04 -23.52 1.87
C LYS A 479 -7.32 -23.59 1.03
N ASP A 480 -8.40 -23.06 1.58
CA ASP A 480 -9.67 -22.81 0.92
C ASP A 480 -9.77 -21.33 0.55
N THR A 481 -10.21 -21.00 -0.66
CA THR A 481 -10.22 -19.62 -1.17
C THR A 481 -11.38 -19.34 -2.11
N HIS A 482 -11.75 -18.06 -2.24
CA HIS A 482 -12.79 -17.51 -3.12
C HIS A 482 -12.38 -16.12 -3.62
N LYS A 483 -13.15 -15.56 -4.56
CA LYS A 483 -12.91 -14.22 -5.10
C LYS A 483 -13.74 -13.09 -4.46
N VAL A 484 -14.73 -13.44 -3.64
CA VAL A 484 -15.55 -12.50 -2.84
C VAL A 484 -14.69 -11.64 -1.91
N GLY A 485 -15.05 -10.36 -1.75
CA GLY A 485 -14.47 -9.40 -0.82
C GLY A 485 -13.12 -8.83 -1.22
N ARG A 486 -12.76 -8.90 -2.52
CA ARG A 486 -11.43 -8.51 -3.04
C ARG A 486 -11.38 -7.16 -3.75
N GLU A 487 -12.47 -6.38 -3.74
CA GLU A 487 -12.46 -4.97 -4.17
C GLU A 487 -11.88 -4.06 -3.10
#